data_AF-A0A7Y5LQA2-F1
#
_entry.id   AF-A0A7Y5LQA2-F1
#
_cell.length_a   1.000
_cell.length_b   1.000
_cell.length_c   1.000
_cell.angle_alpha   90.00
_cell.angle_beta   90.00
_cell.angle_gamma   90.00
#
_symmetry.space_group_name_H-M   'P 1'
#
loop_
_entity.id
_entity.type
_entity.pdbx_description
1 polymer ?
#
loop_
_entity_poly.entity_id
_entity_poly.type
_entity_poly.pdbx_seq_one_letter_code
_entity_poly.pdbx_strand_id
1 'polypeptide(L)'
;MGLFSFLGGNSDKKNTKNISKAVQRLRSPAGQTQERLRMVELLTEIGTPEAVSGLLVRFTMRTPGSIVDEDEKQTTYNSLLRLGDVCVEPLKTFIKTDANIYWPLRALTEIAGVDVAVETLLESLQSAEHGFAADMERREQLVSNLREYHSSDRAFQKLVELTTDESDEVRILAIDGLTEFDRPEVPRVLATCLCVPDQSQRVRSTVLDILVDREIDMSVFRDEIRPWVSGDYVLDNAGRVRRSFDASQSDDG
;
A
#
# COMPACT_ATOMS: atom_id res chain seq x y z
N MET A 1 0.52 -44.01 22.31
CA MET A 1 -0.78 -43.42 22.67
C MET A 1 -0.60 -42.65 23.98
N GLY A 2 -0.29 -41.35 23.88
CA GLY A 2 0.36 -40.57 24.94
C GLY A 2 -0.59 -39.93 25.96
N LEU A 3 -0.25 -40.10 27.24
CA LEU A 3 -0.88 -39.55 28.45
C LEU A 3 -0.56 -38.05 28.71
N PHE A 4 -0.43 -37.24 27.65
CA PHE A 4 -0.24 -35.78 27.75
C PHE A 4 -1.40 -34.95 27.17
N SER A 5 -2.47 -35.59 26.70
CA SER A 5 -3.60 -34.90 26.07
C SER A 5 -4.63 -34.29 27.04
N PHE A 6 -4.47 -34.40 28.37
CA PHE A 6 -5.56 -34.13 29.32
C PHE A 6 -5.45 -32.85 30.17
N LEU A 7 -4.38 -32.05 30.04
CA LEU A 7 -4.19 -30.81 30.81
C LEU A 7 -4.21 -29.49 30.00
N GLY A 8 -4.18 -29.53 28.67
CA GLY A 8 -4.26 -28.33 27.81
C GLY A 8 -5.68 -27.88 27.42
N GLY A 9 -6.67 -28.77 27.52
CA GLY A 9 -7.98 -28.53 26.89
C GLY A 9 -8.87 -27.46 27.54
N ASN A 10 -8.57 -27.00 28.77
CA ASN A 10 -9.43 -26.05 29.49
C ASN A 10 -8.87 -24.60 29.47
N SER A 11 -7.55 -24.44 29.49
CA SER A 11 -6.88 -23.14 29.28
C SER A 11 -7.08 -22.65 27.85
N ASP A 12 -6.96 -23.54 26.86
CA ASP A 12 -7.08 -23.18 25.45
C ASP A 12 -8.50 -22.75 25.13
N LYS A 13 -9.52 -23.51 25.59
CA LYS A 13 -10.93 -23.12 25.45
C LYS A 13 -11.26 -21.80 26.13
N LYS A 14 -10.67 -21.53 27.30
CA LYS A 14 -10.85 -20.26 28.01
C LYS A 14 -10.22 -19.11 27.22
N ASN A 15 -9.02 -19.30 26.67
CA ASN A 15 -8.34 -18.32 25.84
C ASN A 15 -9.11 -18.04 24.56
N THR A 16 -9.58 -19.06 23.84
CA THR A 16 -10.43 -18.87 22.64
C THR A 16 -11.68 -18.04 22.94
N LYS A 17 -12.36 -18.32 24.06
CA LYS A 17 -13.55 -17.55 24.48
C LYS A 17 -13.20 -16.11 24.85
N ASN A 18 -12.06 -15.89 25.50
CA ASN A 18 -11.58 -14.55 25.85
C ASN A 18 -11.20 -13.74 24.60
N ILE A 19 -10.45 -14.35 23.67
CA ILE A 19 -10.09 -13.75 22.38
C ILE A 19 -11.35 -13.34 21.63
N SER A 20 -12.31 -14.26 21.45
CA SER A 20 -13.56 -13.99 20.73
C SER A 20 -14.32 -12.79 21.31
N LYS A 21 -14.46 -12.72 22.65
CA LYS A 21 -15.10 -11.59 23.33
C LYS A 21 -14.33 -10.28 23.17
N ALA A 22 -13.00 -10.35 23.27
CA ALA A 22 -12.13 -9.18 23.10
C ALA A 22 -12.24 -8.61 21.68
N VAL A 23 -12.18 -9.47 20.67
CA VAL A 23 -12.35 -9.09 19.26
C VAL A 23 -13.72 -8.46 19.00
N GLN A 24 -14.80 -9.04 19.55
CA GLN A 24 -16.14 -8.49 19.39
C GLN A 24 -16.25 -7.05 19.94
N ARG A 25 -15.64 -6.80 21.10
CA ARG A 25 -15.61 -5.46 21.71
C ARG A 25 -14.70 -4.51 20.96
N LEU A 26 -13.54 -4.98 20.51
CA LEU A 26 -12.58 -4.19 19.74
C LEU A 26 -13.18 -3.70 18.41
N ARG A 27 -14.00 -4.54 17.75
CA ARG A 27 -14.69 -4.22 16.50
C ARG A 27 -15.84 -3.22 16.65
N SER A 28 -16.24 -2.84 17.87
CA SER A 28 -17.39 -1.97 18.09
C SER A 28 -17.02 -0.48 17.94
N PRO A 29 -17.45 0.22 16.86
CA PRO A 29 -17.11 1.63 16.66
C PRO A 29 -17.80 2.54 17.69
N ALA A 30 -18.97 2.14 18.17
CA ALA A 30 -19.72 2.83 19.23
C ALA A 30 -19.22 2.52 20.64
N GLY A 31 -18.24 1.60 20.78
CA GLY A 31 -17.61 1.31 22.07
C GLY A 31 -16.85 2.52 22.63
N GLN A 32 -16.56 2.49 23.92
CA GLN A 32 -15.69 3.50 24.53
C GLN A 32 -14.22 3.21 24.19
N THR A 33 -13.42 4.24 23.90
CA THR A 33 -11.98 4.12 23.63
C THR A 33 -11.25 3.31 24.70
N GLN A 34 -11.51 3.60 25.99
CA GLN A 34 -10.89 2.86 27.10
C GLN A 34 -11.22 1.37 27.08
N GLU A 35 -12.42 0.98 26.66
CA GLU A 35 -12.78 -0.43 26.55
C GLU A 35 -12.02 -1.10 25.40
N ARG A 36 -11.93 -0.44 24.23
CA ARG A 36 -11.14 -0.96 23.10
C ARG A 36 -9.67 -1.12 23.44
N LEU A 37 -9.06 -0.11 24.07
CA LEU A 37 -7.65 -0.18 24.49
C LEU A 37 -7.39 -1.31 25.50
N ARG A 38 -8.31 -1.54 26.45
CA ARG A 38 -8.23 -2.72 27.34
C ARG A 38 -8.30 -4.04 26.58
N MET A 39 -9.07 -4.11 25.50
CA MET A 39 -9.11 -5.33 24.67
C MET A 39 -7.82 -5.51 23.85
N VAL A 40 -7.21 -4.41 23.40
CA VAL A 40 -5.86 -4.43 22.78
C VAL A 40 -4.85 -4.98 23.78
N GLU A 41 -4.81 -4.46 25.01
CA GLU A 41 -3.93 -4.94 26.08
C GLU A 41 -4.16 -6.44 26.36
N LEU A 42 -5.42 -6.84 26.57
CA LEU A 42 -5.77 -8.24 26.83
C LEU A 42 -5.32 -9.20 25.71
N LEU A 43 -5.56 -8.84 24.44
CA LEU A 43 -5.12 -9.65 23.30
C LEU A 43 -3.59 -9.69 23.21
N THR A 44 -2.93 -8.59 23.56
CA THR A 44 -1.47 -8.53 23.60
C THR A 44 -0.89 -9.42 24.71
N GLU A 45 -1.50 -9.45 25.88
CA GLU A 45 -1.11 -10.33 26.99
C GLU A 45 -1.27 -11.81 26.64
N ILE A 46 -2.30 -12.15 25.86
CA ILE A 46 -2.51 -13.53 25.38
C ILE A 46 -1.39 -13.93 24.39
N GLY A 47 -1.04 -13.04 23.46
CA GLY A 47 0.16 -13.17 22.64
C GLY A 47 0.23 -14.39 21.70
N THR A 48 -0.89 -15.07 21.44
CA THR A 48 -0.94 -16.16 20.46
C THR A 48 -1.25 -15.62 19.05
N PRO A 49 -0.93 -16.37 17.97
CA PRO A 49 -1.26 -15.96 16.61
C PRO A 49 -2.74 -15.60 16.42
N GLU A 50 -3.65 -16.33 17.07
CA GLU A 50 -5.10 -16.05 17.02
C GLU A 50 -5.45 -14.72 17.72
N ALA A 51 -4.76 -14.39 18.82
CA ALA A 51 -4.93 -13.12 19.50
C ALA A 51 -4.39 -11.97 18.64
N VAL A 52 -3.26 -12.17 17.94
CA VAL A 52 -2.74 -11.20 16.96
C VAL A 52 -3.75 -10.97 15.84
N SER A 53 -4.29 -12.02 15.22
CA SER A 53 -5.35 -11.85 14.21
C SER A 53 -6.53 -11.06 14.75
N GLY A 54 -6.85 -11.23 16.04
CA GLY A 54 -7.84 -10.43 16.74
C GLY A 54 -7.50 -8.93 16.86
N LEU A 55 -6.23 -8.60 17.12
CA LEU A 55 -5.75 -7.20 17.18
C LEU A 55 -5.92 -6.49 15.84
N LEU A 56 -5.65 -7.18 14.73
CA LEU A 56 -5.65 -6.60 13.39
C LEU A 56 -7.04 -6.07 12.96
N VAL A 57 -8.11 -6.57 13.57
CA VAL A 57 -9.47 -6.05 13.38
C VAL A 57 -9.58 -4.56 13.73
N ARG A 58 -8.69 -4.01 14.57
CA ARG A 58 -8.70 -2.57 14.84
C ARG A 58 -8.41 -1.73 13.60
N PHE A 59 -7.63 -2.25 12.65
CA PHE A 59 -7.29 -1.53 11.42
C PHE A 59 -8.40 -1.56 10.37
N THR A 60 -9.41 -2.41 10.51
CA THR A 60 -10.53 -2.54 9.56
C THR A 60 -11.71 -1.61 9.87
N MET A 61 -11.59 -0.75 10.87
CA MET A 61 -12.67 0.13 11.31
C MET A 61 -12.17 1.54 11.60
N ARG A 62 -13.08 2.51 11.49
CA ARG A 62 -12.86 3.90 11.87
C ARG A 62 -13.77 4.27 13.04
N THR A 63 -13.21 4.92 14.05
CA THR A 63 -13.98 5.47 15.18
C THR A 63 -14.36 6.94 14.94
N PRO A 64 -15.42 7.45 15.59
CA PRO A 64 -15.70 8.88 15.60
C PRO A 64 -14.52 9.67 16.20
N GLY A 65 -14.05 10.70 15.49
CA GLY A 65 -12.88 11.50 15.87
C GLY A 65 -11.58 10.92 15.31
N SER A 66 -11.03 11.56 14.28
CA SER A 66 -9.85 11.10 13.55
C SER A 66 -8.62 10.94 14.44
N ILE A 67 -8.40 11.86 15.38
CA ILE A 67 -7.26 11.81 16.32
C ILE A 67 -7.33 10.55 17.19
N VAL A 68 -8.50 10.27 17.77
CA VAL A 68 -8.71 9.09 18.63
C VAL A 68 -8.55 7.80 17.83
N ASP A 69 -9.04 7.78 16.59
CA ASP A 69 -8.90 6.62 15.71
C ASP A 69 -7.43 6.29 15.43
N GLU A 70 -6.63 7.30 15.11
CA GLU A 70 -5.21 7.15 14.83
C GLU A 70 -4.40 6.79 16.10
N ASP A 71 -4.70 7.38 17.26
CA ASP A 71 -4.04 7.02 18.53
C ASP A 71 -4.28 5.55 18.91
N GLU A 72 -5.49 5.04 18.71
CA GLU A 72 -5.81 3.63 18.97
C GLU A 72 -5.10 2.68 17.99
N LYS A 73 -5.00 3.05 16.71
CA LYS A 73 -4.23 2.29 15.71
C LYS A 73 -2.73 2.31 16.04
N GLN A 74 -2.18 3.45 16.42
CA GLN A 74 -0.79 3.59 16.85
C GLN A 74 -0.51 2.75 18.10
N THR A 75 -1.45 2.70 19.05
CA THR A 75 -1.33 1.84 20.24
C THR A 75 -1.34 0.35 19.86
N THR A 76 -2.24 -0.05 18.96
CA THR A 76 -2.31 -1.42 18.44
C THR A 76 -1.02 -1.80 17.71
N TYR A 77 -0.50 -0.90 16.88
CA TYR A 77 0.79 -1.06 16.19
C TYR A 77 1.94 -1.27 17.18
N ASN A 78 2.04 -0.46 18.23
CA ASN A 78 3.08 -0.60 19.26
C ASN A 78 2.98 -1.96 20.00
N SER A 79 1.77 -2.47 20.19
CA SER A 79 1.56 -3.82 20.74
C SER A 79 2.06 -4.92 19.80
N LEU A 80 1.85 -4.79 18.49
CA LEU A 80 2.39 -5.74 17.49
C LEU A 80 3.92 -5.76 17.51
N LEU A 81 4.57 -4.60 17.56
CA LEU A 81 6.03 -4.52 17.67
C LEU A 81 6.55 -5.18 18.95
N ARG A 82 5.84 -5.00 20.08
CA ARG A 82 6.20 -5.65 21.35
C ARG A 82 6.09 -7.17 21.27
N LEU A 83 5.16 -7.70 20.49
CA LEU A 83 4.95 -9.13 20.29
C LEU A 83 6.00 -9.75 19.33
N GLY A 84 6.53 -8.97 18.38
CA GLY A 84 7.60 -9.39 17.48
C GLY A 84 7.19 -10.56 16.58
N ASP A 85 8.05 -11.58 16.48
CA ASP A 85 7.96 -12.67 15.49
C ASP A 85 6.63 -13.43 15.46
N VAL A 86 5.91 -13.53 16.59
CA VAL A 86 4.59 -14.19 16.63
C VAL A 86 3.56 -13.49 15.74
N CYS A 87 3.79 -12.23 15.38
CA CYS A 87 2.92 -11.45 14.52
C CYS A 87 3.10 -11.75 13.03
N VAL A 88 4.23 -12.33 12.60
CA VAL A 88 4.61 -12.38 11.17
C VAL A 88 3.55 -13.10 10.32
N GLU A 89 3.20 -14.33 10.65
CA GLU A 89 2.22 -15.10 9.87
C GLU A 89 0.79 -14.52 9.93
N PRO A 90 0.27 -14.06 11.09
CA PRO A 90 -0.98 -13.32 11.15
C PRO A 90 -1.00 -12.06 10.27
N LEU A 91 0.09 -11.28 10.25
CA LEU A 91 0.21 -10.08 9.42
C LEU A 91 0.21 -10.41 7.93
N LYS A 92 1.00 -11.41 7.52
CA LYS A 92 1.01 -11.90 6.13
C LYS A 92 -0.38 -12.35 5.68
N THR A 93 -1.08 -13.11 6.52
CA THR A 93 -2.44 -13.58 6.24
C THR A 93 -3.43 -12.43 6.09
N PHE A 94 -3.32 -11.42 6.97
CA PHE A 94 -4.18 -10.24 6.91
C PHE A 94 -3.94 -9.42 5.64
N ILE A 95 -2.67 -9.14 5.28
CA ILE A 95 -2.32 -8.39 4.06
C ILE A 95 -2.80 -9.12 2.78
N LYS A 96 -2.81 -10.45 2.82
CA LYS A 96 -3.33 -11.30 1.74
C LYS A 96 -4.85 -11.30 1.61
N THR A 97 -5.60 -10.66 2.49
CA THR A 97 -7.07 -10.79 2.52
C THR A 97 -7.82 -9.47 2.70
N ASP A 98 -7.22 -8.48 3.37
CA ASP A 98 -7.84 -7.18 3.62
C ASP A 98 -7.30 -6.08 2.68
N ALA A 99 -8.04 -4.97 2.56
CA ALA A 99 -7.62 -3.79 1.82
C ALA A 99 -6.95 -2.74 2.74
N ASN A 100 -7.27 -2.70 4.02
CA ASN A 100 -6.73 -1.73 5.00
C ASN A 100 -5.38 -2.20 5.55
N ILE A 101 -4.38 -2.29 4.68
CA ILE A 101 -3.11 -2.97 4.98
C ILE A 101 -1.99 -2.06 5.47
N TYR A 102 -2.14 -0.73 5.42
CA TYR A 102 -1.06 0.22 5.75
C TYR A 102 -0.38 -0.06 7.11
N TRP A 103 -1.16 -0.10 8.19
CA TRP A 103 -0.63 -0.34 9.54
C TRP A 103 -0.06 -1.77 9.72
N PRO A 104 -0.78 -2.84 9.31
CA PRO A 104 -0.23 -4.20 9.32
C PRO A 104 1.08 -4.34 8.52
N LEU A 105 1.16 -3.75 7.34
CA LEU A 105 2.32 -3.83 6.47
C LEU A 105 3.52 -3.08 7.07
N ARG A 106 3.28 -1.90 7.65
CA ARG A 106 4.30 -1.17 8.41
C ARG A 106 4.82 -2.03 9.56
N ALA A 107 3.95 -2.67 10.33
CA ALA A 107 4.36 -3.56 11.41
C ALA A 107 5.16 -4.77 10.89
N LEU A 108 4.74 -5.38 9.77
CA LEU A 108 5.46 -6.49 9.14
C LEU A 108 6.86 -6.06 8.70
N THR A 109 6.99 -4.86 8.15
CA THR A 109 8.26 -4.30 7.70
C THR A 109 9.23 -4.11 8.86
N GLU A 110 8.77 -3.56 9.99
CA GLU A 110 9.61 -3.38 11.17
C GLU A 110 10.00 -4.70 11.85
N ILE A 111 9.10 -5.69 11.86
CA ILE A 111 9.33 -6.97 12.54
C ILE A 111 10.17 -7.92 11.69
N ALA A 112 9.84 -8.06 10.40
CA ALA A 112 10.41 -9.08 9.52
C ALA A 112 11.30 -8.52 8.40
N GLY A 113 11.38 -7.20 8.27
CA GLY A 113 12.19 -6.52 7.27
C GLY A 113 11.47 -6.26 5.95
N VAL A 114 12.11 -5.41 5.14
CA VAL A 114 11.60 -4.95 3.83
C VAL A 114 11.37 -6.09 2.86
N ASP A 115 12.30 -7.05 2.76
CA ASP A 115 12.19 -8.13 1.77
C ASP A 115 10.95 -9.00 2.00
N VAL A 116 10.63 -9.31 3.27
CA VAL A 116 9.44 -10.08 3.64
C VAL A 116 8.16 -9.29 3.34
N ALA A 117 8.17 -7.98 3.61
CA ALA A 117 7.03 -7.12 3.34
C ALA A 117 6.74 -7.00 1.83
N VAL A 118 7.79 -6.75 1.03
CA VAL A 118 7.69 -6.69 -0.44
C VAL A 118 7.23 -8.02 -1.00
N GLU A 119 7.82 -9.14 -0.58
CA GLU A 119 7.38 -10.47 -1.03
C GLU A 119 5.90 -10.72 -0.72
N THR A 120 5.46 -10.36 0.49
CA THR A 120 4.05 -10.49 0.89
C THR A 120 3.12 -9.65 0.02
N LEU A 121 3.52 -8.43 -0.36
CA LEU A 121 2.76 -7.61 -1.30
C LEU A 121 2.70 -8.22 -2.69
N LEU A 122 3.81 -8.74 -3.21
CA LEU A 122 3.88 -9.36 -4.53
C LEU A 122 3.01 -10.62 -4.63
N GLU A 123 3.08 -11.49 -3.62
CA GLU A 123 2.20 -12.66 -3.51
C GLU A 123 0.72 -12.24 -3.42
N SER A 124 0.43 -11.16 -2.69
CA SER A 124 -0.92 -10.63 -2.54
C SER A 124 -1.46 -10.05 -3.84
N LEU A 125 -0.63 -9.32 -4.60
CA LEU A 125 -0.99 -8.80 -5.93
C LEU A 125 -1.30 -9.94 -6.90
N GLN A 126 -0.46 -10.97 -6.95
CA GLN A 126 -0.69 -12.14 -7.80
C GLN A 126 -2.02 -12.84 -7.47
N SER A 127 -2.37 -12.92 -6.19
CA SER A 127 -3.66 -13.50 -5.76
C SER A 127 -4.88 -12.65 -6.18
N ALA A 128 -4.71 -11.34 -6.30
CA ALA A 128 -5.78 -10.40 -6.63
C ALA A 128 -5.98 -10.20 -8.14
N GLU A 129 -5.08 -10.72 -9.00
CA GLU A 129 -5.14 -10.56 -10.46
C GLU A 129 -6.40 -11.17 -11.11
N HIS A 130 -7.06 -12.14 -10.47
CA HIS A 130 -8.21 -12.88 -11.05
C HIS A 130 -9.55 -12.58 -10.35
N GLY A 131 -9.63 -11.47 -9.63
CA GLY A 131 -10.69 -11.20 -8.67
C GLY A 131 -11.89 -10.41 -9.19
N PHE A 132 -12.90 -10.25 -8.33
CA PHE A 132 -14.10 -9.43 -8.58
C PHE A 132 -13.86 -7.97 -8.16
N ALA A 133 -14.89 -7.12 -8.16
CA ALA A 133 -14.77 -5.70 -7.81
C ALA A 133 -14.09 -5.41 -6.45
N ALA A 134 -14.29 -6.26 -5.43
CA ALA A 134 -13.61 -6.10 -4.13
C ALA A 134 -12.10 -6.35 -4.21
N ASP A 135 -11.65 -7.18 -5.15
CA ASP A 135 -10.24 -7.43 -5.39
C ASP A 135 -9.58 -6.27 -6.16
N MET A 136 -10.36 -5.45 -6.89
CA MET A 136 -9.86 -4.23 -7.53
C MET A 136 -9.44 -3.19 -6.50
N GLU A 137 -10.31 -2.85 -5.53
CA GLU A 137 -9.98 -1.92 -4.44
C GLU A 137 -8.75 -2.42 -3.65
N ARG A 138 -8.71 -3.72 -3.35
CA ARG A 138 -7.56 -4.33 -2.69
C ARG A 138 -6.29 -4.24 -3.53
N ARG A 139 -6.36 -4.46 -4.85
CA ARG A 139 -5.22 -4.33 -5.76
C ARG A 139 -4.70 -2.90 -5.80
N GLU A 140 -5.57 -1.90 -5.86
CA GLU A 140 -5.19 -0.49 -5.75
C GLU A 140 -4.46 -0.20 -4.42
N GLN A 141 -4.97 -0.71 -3.29
CA GLN A 141 -4.30 -0.55 -2.00
C GLN A 141 -2.94 -1.26 -1.94
N LEU A 142 -2.83 -2.47 -2.52
CA LEU A 142 -1.57 -3.20 -2.59
C LEU A 142 -0.53 -2.45 -3.42
N VAL A 143 -0.92 -1.92 -4.59
CA VAL A 143 -0.01 -1.11 -5.42
C VAL A 143 0.36 0.17 -4.70
N SER A 144 -0.60 0.89 -4.12
CA SER A 144 -0.37 2.10 -3.34
C SER A 144 0.72 1.89 -2.26
N ASN A 145 0.62 0.80 -1.50
CA ASN A 145 1.62 0.48 -0.47
C ASN A 145 2.96 -0.04 -1.04
N LEU A 146 2.96 -0.75 -2.18
CA LEU A 146 4.19 -1.22 -2.82
C LEU A 146 5.11 -0.07 -3.22
N ARG A 147 4.53 1.09 -3.56
CA ARG A 147 5.26 2.28 -3.98
C ARG A 147 6.22 2.80 -2.93
N GLU A 148 5.93 2.61 -1.64
CA GLU A 148 6.74 3.10 -0.52
C GLU A 148 8.12 2.39 -0.41
N TYR A 149 8.35 1.31 -1.15
CA TYR A 149 9.59 0.52 -1.09
C TYR A 149 10.60 0.91 -2.17
N HIS A 150 10.98 2.20 -2.22
CA HIS A 150 11.84 2.78 -3.26
C HIS A 150 13.23 2.14 -3.39
N SER A 151 13.71 1.45 -2.34
CA SER A 151 15.00 0.76 -2.36
C SER A 151 14.94 -0.68 -2.90
N SER A 152 13.73 -1.23 -3.14
CA SER A 152 13.56 -2.62 -3.56
C SER A 152 13.49 -2.74 -5.08
N ASP A 153 14.46 -3.45 -5.67
CA ASP A 153 14.45 -3.75 -7.10
C ASP A 153 13.23 -4.59 -7.52
N ARG A 154 12.75 -5.48 -6.64
CA ARG A 154 11.54 -6.28 -6.87
C ARG A 154 10.30 -5.40 -6.94
N ALA A 155 10.20 -4.39 -6.06
CA ALA A 155 9.10 -3.43 -6.08
C ALA A 155 9.15 -2.60 -7.37
N PHE A 156 10.33 -2.09 -7.74
CA PHE A 156 10.53 -1.37 -8.99
C PHE A 156 10.07 -2.19 -10.21
N GLN A 157 10.55 -3.43 -10.34
CA GLN A 157 10.20 -4.31 -11.45
C GLN A 157 8.68 -4.54 -11.54
N LYS A 158 8.02 -4.84 -10.42
CA LYS A 158 6.57 -5.03 -10.43
C LYS A 158 5.81 -3.75 -10.79
N LEU A 159 6.25 -2.57 -10.32
CA LEU A 159 5.64 -1.30 -10.72
C LEU A 159 5.81 -1.02 -12.22
N VAL A 160 6.97 -1.35 -12.80
CA VAL A 160 7.17 -1.27 -14.27
C VAL A 160 6.18 -2.17 -15.00
N GLU A 161 5.99 -3.43 -14.58
CA GLU A 161 4.99 -4.34 -15.16
C GLU A 161 3.58 -3.74 -15.10
N LEU A 162 3.20 -3.19 -13.94
CA LEU A 162 1.87 -2.63 -13.67
C LEU A 162 1.57 -1.34 -14.47
N THR A 163 2.55 -0.73 -15.14
CA THR A 163 2.27 0.39 -16.07
C THR A 163 1.44 -0.03 -17.30
N THR A 164 1.41 -1.34 -17.57
CA THR A 164 0.67 -1.96 -18.69
C THR A 164 -0.60 -2.70 -18.26
N ASP A 165 -1.01 -2.50 -17.01
CA ASP A 165 -2.19 -3.10 -16.41
C ASP A 165 -3.49 -2.70 -17.14
N GLU A 166 -4.57 -3.48 -16.98
CA GLU A 166 -5.86 -3.16 -17.59
C GLU A 166 -6.60 -2.00 -16.88
N SER A 167 -6.31 -1.78 -15.60
CA SER A 167 -6.92 -0.73 -14.79
C SER A 167 -6.10 0.54 -14.86
N ASP A 168 -6.69 1.61 -15.41
CA ASP A 168 -6.08 2.94 -15.43
C ASP A 168 -5.62 3.42 -14.04
N GLU A 169 -6.36 3.08 -12.98
CA GLU A 169 -5.99 3.47 -11.61
C GLU A 169 -4.71 2.77 -11.15
N VAL A 170 -4.59 1.47 -11.41
CA VAL A 170 -3.39 0.69 -11.08
C VAL A 170 -2.18 1.23 -11.85
N ARG A 171 -2.36 1.54 -13.14
CA ARG A 171 -1.29 2.11 -13.97
C ARG A 171 -0.85 3.48 -13.46
N ILE A 172 -1.79 4.34 -13.09
CA ILE A 172 -1.50 5.67 -12.55
C ILE A 172 -0.73 5.54 -11.25
N LEU A 173 -1.18 4.70 -10.32
CA LEU A 173 -0.46 4.44 -9.07
C LEU A 173 0.96 3.92 -9.34
N ALA A 174 1.11 3.00 -10.29
CA ALA A 174 2.41 2.46 -10.66
C ALA A 174 3.36 3.51 -11.24
N ILE A 175 2.87 4.32 -12.19
CA ILE A 175 3.61 5.40 -12.84
C ILE A 175 4.06 6.46 -11.80
N ASP A 176 3.13 6.91 -10.96
CA ASP A 176 3.40 7.88 -9.90
C ASP A 176 4.44 7.33 -8.90
N GLY A 177 4.28 6.07 -8.50
CA GLY A 177 5.23 5.38 -7.63
C GLY A 177 6.64 5.24 -8.19
N LEU A 178 6.78 4.95 -9.48
CA LEU A 178 8.08 4.85 -10.14
C LEU A 178 8.87 6.15 -10.06
N THR A 179 8.19 7.30 -9.96
CA THR A 179 8.88 8.60 -9.88
C THR A 179 9.55 8.88 -8.54
N GLU A 180 9.24 8.09 -7.50
CA GLU A 180 9.95 8.14 -6.22
C GLU A 180 11.25 7.31 -6.23
N PHE A 181 11.47 6.50 -7.27
CA PHE A 181 12.70 5.74 -7.42
C PHE A 181 13.78 6.59 -8.08
N ASP A 182 14.94 6.69 -7.42
CA ASP A 182 16.14 7.27 -8.01
C ASP A 182 16.81 6.25 -8.95
N ARG A 183 16.22 6.11 -10.14
CA ARG A 183 16.58 5.12 -11.16
C ARG A 183 16.61 5.76 -12.55
N PRO A 184 17.73 5.64 -13.31
CA PRO A 184 17.87 6.25 -14.64
C PRO A 184 16.89 5.68 -15.69
N GLU A 185 16.26 4.54 -15.40
CA GLU A 185 15.26 3.90 -16.26
C GLU A 185 13.91 4.61 -16.24
N VAL A 186 13.59 5.38 -15.18
CA VAL A 186 12.27 5.99 -14.98
C VAL A 186 11.84 6.86 -16.17
N PRO A 187 12.67 7.79 -16.70
CA PRO A 187 12.32 8.57 -17.89
C PRO A 187 11.93 7.72 -19.11
N ARG A 188 12.61 6.58 -19.35
CA ARG A 188 12.26 5.68 -20.45
C ARG A 188 10.91 5.01 -20.21
N VAL A 189 10.61 4.61 -18.99
CA VAL A 189 9.30 4.01 -18.66
C VAL A 189 8.18 5.03 -18.89
N LEU A 190 8.35 6.28 -18.43
CA LEU A 190 7.39 7.35 -18.65
C LEU A 190 7.18 7.67 -20.14
N ALA A 191 8.26 7.74 -20.93
CA ALA A 191 8.18 7.91 -22.38
C ALA A 191 7.36 6.79 -23.03
N THR A 192 7.61 5.53 -22.62
CA THR A 192 6.90 4.35 -23.12
C THR A 192 5.41 4.45 -22.81
N CYS A 193 5.04 4.83 -21.57
CA CYS A 193 3.65 5.03 -21.17
C CYS A 193 2.95 6.13 -21.96
N LEU A 194 3.65 7.22 -22.28
CA LEU A 194 3.11 8.34 -23.04
C LEU A 194 2.87 7.99 -24.51
N CYS A 195 3.75 7.18 -25.10
CA CYS A 195 3.77 6.86 -26.53
C CYS A 195 2.85 5.70 -26.95
N VAL A 196 2.01 5.20 -26.04
CA VAL A 196 1.00 4.17 -26.38
C VAL A 196 -0.11 4.83 -27.24
N PRO A 197 -0.39 4.33 -28.47
CA PRO A 197 -1.36 4.98 -29.35
C PRO A 197 -2.78 5.05 -28.79
N ASP A 198 -3.30 3.92 -28.31
CA ASP A 198 -4.64 3.79 -27.75
C ASP A 198 -4.66 4.08 -26.24
N GLN A 199 -3.74 4.92 -25.78
CA GLN A 199 -3.64 5.29 -24.37
C GLN A 199 -4.86 6.07 -23.92
N SER A 200 -5.36 5.75 -22.72
CA SER A 200 -6.45 6.52 -22.14
C SER A 200 -6.02 7.96 -21.89
N GLN A 201 -6.93 8.91 -22.12
CA GLN A 201 -6.65 10.32 -21.88
C GLN A 201 -6.28 10.58 -20.41
N ARG A 202 -6.90 9.84 -19.47
CA ARG A 202 -6.62 9.95 -18.04
C ARG A 202 -5.16 9.63 -17.73
N VAL A 203 -4.67 8.46 -18.16
CA VAL A 203 -3.27 8.06 -17.92
C VAL A 203 -2.31 9.02 -18.62
N ARG A 204 -2.63 9.45 -19.86
CA ARG A 204 -1.80 10.39 -20.61
C ARG A 204 -1.64 11.73 -19.88
N SER A 205 -2.75 12.34 -19.44
CA SER A 205 -2.73 13.59 -18.69
C SER A 205 -1.97 13.45 -17.39
N THR A 206 -2.15 12.35 -16.65
CA THR A 206 -1.40 12.10 -15.41
C THR A 206 0.11 11.99 -15.63
N VAL A 207 0.56 11.28 -16.66
CA VAL A 207 2.00 11.22 -17.00
C VAL A 207 2.53 12.63 -17.29
N LEU A 208 1.79 13.45 -18.06
CA LEU A 208 2.21 14.81 -18.37
C LEU A 208 2.26 15.71 -17.13
N ASP A 209 1.28 15.61 -16.23
CA ASP A 209 1.28 16.33 -14.95
C ASP A 209 2.48 15.92 -14.09
N ILE A 210 2.79 14.63 -14.01
CA ILE A 210 3.96 14.13 -13.28
C ILE A 210 5.26 14.70 -13.87
N LEU A 211 5.39 14.72 -15.21
CA LEU A 211 6.57 15.29 -15.88
C LEU A 211 6.73 16.78 -15.59
N VAL A 212 5.63 17.53 -15.48
CA VAL A 212 5.62 18.95 -15.10
C VAL A 212 6.01 19.11 -13.63
N ASP A 213 5.29 18.45 -12.72
CA ASP A 213 5.40 18.65 -11.28
C ASP A 213 6.76 18.19 -10.72
N ARG A 214 7.32 17.13 -11.29
CA ARG A 214 8.64 16.58 -10.92
C ARG A 214 9.79 17.13 -11.78
N GLU A 215 9.47 17.95 -12.77
CA GLU A 215 10.42 18.50 -13.75
C GLU A 215 11.40 17.47 -14.36
N ILE A 216 10.88 16.29 -14.71
CA ILE A 216 11.68 15.17 -15.21
C ILE A 216 12.28 15.53 -16.58
N ASP A 217 13.59 15.32 -16.73
CA ASP A 217 14.30 15.55 -17.99
C ASP A 217 13.96 14.48 -19.02
N MET A 218 13.32 14.89 -20.12
CA MET A 218 12.94 14.03 -21.23
C MET A 218 13.70 14.37 -22.52
N SER A 219 14.82 15.10 -22.42
CA SER A 219 15.64 15.53 -23.57
C SER A 219 16.05 14.39 -24.50
N VAL A 220 16.42 13.23 -23.94
CA VAL A 220 16.78 12.02 -24.70
C VAL A 220 15.61 11.45 -25.50
N PHE A 221 14.37 11.65 -25.05
CA PHE A 221 13.15 11.13 -25.68
C PHE A 221 12.34 12.22 -26.38
N ARG A 222 12.91 13.43 -26.54
CA ARG A 222 12.17 14.62 -26.98
C ARG A 222 11.40 14.40 -28.28
N ASP A 223 12.05 13.81 -29.28
CA ASP A 223 11.43 13.60 -30.59
C ASP A 223 10.38 12.47 -30.57
N GLU A 224 10.55 11.50 -29.68
CA GLU A 224 9.61 10.38 -29.48
C GLU A 224 8.32 10.87 -28.81
N ILE A 225 8.43 11.69 -27.76
CA ILE A 225 7.27 12.12 -26.97
C ILE A 225 6.54 13.33 -27.58
N ARG A 226 7.20 14.13 -28.44
CA ARG A 226 6.63 15.38 -28.99
C ARG A 226 5.22 15.21 -29.60
N PRO A 227 4.90 14.16 -30.38
CA PRO A 227 3.57 13.99 -30.96
C PRO A 227 2.46 13.79 -29.92
N TRP A 228 2.82 13.38 -28.69
CA TRP A 228 1.90 13.04 -27.63
C TRP A 228 1.70 14.16 -26.60
N VAL A 229 2.62 15.13 -26.56
CA VAL A 229 2.49 16.35 -25.76
C VAL A 229 1.56 17.31 -26.50
N SER A 230 0.34 17.49 -25.98
CA SER A 230 -0.73 18.23 -26.65
C SER A 230 -1.66 18.91 -25.64
N GLY A 231 -2.57 19.77 -26.12
CA GLY A 231 -3.53 20.48 -25.27
C GLY A 231 -2.85 21.56 -24.43
N ASP A 232 -2.98 21.45 -23.11
CA ASP A 232 -2.45 22.43 -22.14
C ASP A 232 -0.97 22.20 -21.80
N TYR A 233 -0.25 21.37 -22.57
CA TYR A 233 1.16 21.05 -22.35
C TYR A 233 2.02 21.42 -23.56
N VAL A 234 3.25 21.86 -23.30
CA VAL A 234 4.29 22.15 -24.31
C VAL A 234 5.57 21.45 -23.90
N LEU A 235 6.30 20.92 -24.89
CA LEU A 235 7.66 20.39 -24.72
C LEU A 235 8.66 21.47 -25.12
N ASP A 236 9.44 21.95 -24.16
CA ASP A 236 10.40 23.03 -24.39
C ASP A 236 11.64 22.55 -25.17
N ASN A 237 12.57 23.49 -25.41
CA ASN A 237 13.83 23.21 -26.10
C ASN A 237 14.83 22.42 -25.24
N ALA A 238 14.69 22.48 -23.91
CA ALA A 238 15.50 21.70 -22.97
C ALA A 238 14.98 20.26 -22.80
N GLY A 239 13.83 19.93 -23.39
CA GLY A 239 13.22 18.61 -23.27
C GLY A 239 12.39 18.41 -22.00
N ARG A 240 11.92 19.50 -21.37
CA ARG A 240 10.99 19.45 -20.24
C ARG A 240 9.57 19.74 -20.68
N VAL A 241 8.61 19.08 -20.04
CA VAL A 241 7.18 19.35 -20.24
C VAL A 241 6.78 20.50 -19.32
N ARG A 242 6.03 21.47 -19.86
CA ARG A 242 5.48 22.63 -19.14
C ARG A 242 4.00 22.79 -19.45
N ARG A 243 3.25 23.46 -18.57
CA ARG A 243 1.89 23.90 -18.90
C ARG A 243 1.96 25.09 -19.86
N SER A 244 1.08 25.10 -20.88
CA SER A 244 1.07 26.10 -21.96
C SER A 244 0.95 27.55 -21.46
N PHE A 245 0.27 27.77 -20.33
CA PHE A 245 0.14 29.10 -19.72
C PHE A 245 1.45 29.59 -19.09
N ASP A 246 2.29 28.69 -18.56
CA ASP A 246 3.54 29.05 -17.90
C ASP A 246 4.67 29.33 -18.90
N ALA A 247 4.66 28.64 -20.06
CA ALA A 247 5.64 28.84 -21.13
C ALA A 247 5.57 30.23 -21.77
N SER A 248 4.40 30.89 -21.73
CA SER A 248 4.21 32.24 -22.29
C SER A 248 4.86 33.36 -21.45
N GLN A 249 5.30 33.09 -20.22
CA GLN A 249 5.94 34.07 -19.34
C GLN A 249 7.48 33.95 -19.31
N SER A 250 8.06 32.86 -19.84
CA SER A 250 9.50 32.62 -19.84
C SER A 250 10.25 33.16 -21.07
N ASP A 251 9.53 33.54 -22.13
CA ASP A 251 10.12 34.03 -23.39
C ASP A 251 10.29 35.58 -23.45
N ASP A 252 9.97 36.30 -22.36
CA ASP A 252 10.09 37.77 -22.24
C ASP A 252 11.35 38.22 -21.44
N GLY A 253 12.39 37.38 -21.35
CA GLY A 253 13.63 37.64 -20.58
C GLY A 253 14.91 37.67 -21.42
#